data_AF-A0A1C7GQU8-F1
#
_entry.id   AF-A0A1C7GQU8-F1
#
_cell.length_a   1.000
_cell.length_b   1.000
_cell.length_c   1.000
_cell.angle_alpha   90.00
_cell.angle_beta   90.00
_cell.angle_gamma   90.00
#
_symmetry.space_group_name_H-M   'P 1'
#
loop_
_entity.id
_entity.type
_entity.pdbx_description
1 polymer ?
#
loop_
_entity_poly.entity_id
_entity_poly.type
_entity_poly.pdbx_seq_one_letter_code
_entity_poly.pdbx_strand_id
1 'polypeptide(L)'
;MTEHKYAANFPSDEMVIRRIARAIQKAIEEDVPEFCRKNQMETMNSIRYVRGDKINDNLRTLVVSDDVILISFKRYSWDGRMLVDLKSNITYTVTTEQNLIAIPKKKNRTCPHFLQSILAIENGDLQGEYAQMTLMRMEQFEDNELEEDYKKIVAGVLNPDSGYHHYVVTYAFEKSQLLSVNMELLDKGFNRVSSISLNNFIKPDFAQLTAEQPEDSEKSAEPEKTARGLVSIKKGIRPELIELEEGQA
;
A
#
# COMPACT_ATOMS: atom_id res chain seq x y z
N MET A 1 -15.15 24.78 -21.78
CA MET A 1 -15.82 24.47 -20.50
C MET A 1 -15.72 22.97 -20.36
N THR A 2 -14.85 22.49 -19.49
CA THR A 2 -14.64 21.05 -19.27
C THR A 2 -15.75 20.60 -18.32
N GLU A 3 -16.64 19.73 -18.79
CA GLU A 3 -17.67 19.14 -17.94
C GLU A 3 -17.00 18.19 -16.93
N HIS A 4 -16.95 18.59 -15.66
CA HIS A 4 -16.45 17.75 -14.59
C HIS A 4 -17.53 16.74 -14.17
N LYS A 5 -17.20 15.45 -14.18
CA LYS A 5 -18.11 14.36 -13.80
C LYS A 5 -17.98 14.05 -12.30
N TYR A 6 -19.09 14.16 -11.58
CA TYR A 6 -19.15 13.95 -10.13
C TYR A 6 -19.52 12.52 -9.70
N ALA A 7 -19.66 11.57 -10.63
CA ALA A 7 -19.97 10.18 -10.30
C ALA A 7 -19.36 9.26 -11.35
N ALA A 8 -18.22 8.64 -11.01
CA ALA A 8 -17.76 7.47 -11.75
C ALA A 8 -18.62 6.28 -11.31
N ASN A 9 -19.30 5.65 -12.26
CA ASN A 9 -20.02 4.41 -12.04
C ASN A 9 -19.03 3.34 -11.56
N PHE A 10 -19.45 2.55 -10.57
CA PHE A 10 -18.66 1.49 -9.96
C PHE A 10 -18.17 0.46 -10.99
N PRO A 11 -17.00 -0.18 -10.77
CA PRO A 11 -16.61 -1.33 -11.57
C PRO A 11 -17.69 -2.40 -11.44
N SER A 12 -18.28 -2.83 -12.55
CA SER A 12 -19.36 -3.81 -12.58
C SER A 12 -18.90 -5.23 -12.23
N ASP A 13 -17.59 -5.50 -12.24
CA ASP A 13 -17.04 -6.83 -12.00
C ASP A 13 -16.62 -7.02 -10.53
N GLU A 14 -17.59 -7.42 -9.71
CA GLU A 14 -17.38 -7.78 -8.30
C GLU A 14 -16.30 -8.88 -8.13
N MET A 15 -16.11 -9.75 -9.13
CA MET A 15 -15.16 -10.87 -9.04
C MET A 15 -13.72 -10.36 -9.03
N VAL A 16 -13.37 -9.38 -9.88
CA VAL A 16 -12.03 -8.78 -9.91
C VAL A 16 -11.71 -8.14 -8.57
N ILE A 17 -12.63 -7.32 -8.05
CA ILE A 17 -12.49 -6.63 -6.76
C ILE A 17 -12.31 -7.63 -5.62
N ARG A 18 -13.16 -8.67 -5.56
CA ARG A 18 -13.08 -9.73 -4.55
C ARG A 18 -11.73 -10.46 -4.60
N ARG A 19 -11.22 -10.74 -5.80
CA ARG A 19 -9.91 -11.40 -5.98
C ARG A 19 -8.76 -10.51 -5.56
N ILE A 20 -8.82 -9.20 -5.81
CA ILE A 20 -7.82 -8.24 -5.31
C ILE A 20 -7.83 -8.22 -3.77
N ALA A 21 -9.00 -8.10 -3.14
CA ALA A 21 -9.12 -8.14 -1.68
C ALA A 21 -8.56 -9.44 -1.11
N ARG A 22 -8.87 -10.59 -1.74
CA ARG A 22 -8.31 -11.89 -1.35
C ARG A 22 -6.80 -11.96 -1.53
N ALA A 23 -6.24 -11.41 -2.59
CA ALA A 23 -4.80 -11.38 -2.85
C ALA A 23 -4.05 -10.61 -1.76
N ILE A 24 -4.62 -9.48 -1.31
CA ILE A 24 -4.10 -8.71 -0.17
C ILE A 24 -4.22 -9.52 1.11
N GLN A 25 -5.41 -10.04 1.43
CA GLN A 25 -5.64 -10.82 2.66
C GLN A 25 -4.67 -12.00 2.77
N LYS A 26 -4.55 -12.80 1.72
CA LYS A 26 -3.64 -13.94 1.68
C LYS A 26 -2.18 -13.51 1.92
N ALA A 27 -1.75 -12.40 1.33
CA ALA A 27 -0.39 -11.93 1.53
C ALA A 27 -0.13 -11.53 2.99
N ILE A 28 -1.06 -10.81 3.62
CA ILE A 28 -0.90 -10.28 4.98
C ILE A 28 -1.04 -11.38 6.04
N GLU A 29 -2.04 -12.25 5.91
CA GLU A 29 -2.45 -13.18 6.97
C GLU A 29 -1.84 -14.57 6.81
N GLU A 30 -1.41 -14.95 5.61
CA GLU A 30 -0.87 -16.29 5.33
C GLU A 30 0.60 -16.22 4.87
N ASP A 31 0.89 -15.54 3.76
CA ASP A 31 2.18 -15.63 3.08
C ASP A 31 3.33 -14.96 3.84
N VAL A 32 3.10 -13.74 4.33
CA VAL A 32 4.11 -12.99 5.11
C VAL A 32 4.40 -13.68 6.44
N PRO A 33 3.40 -14.14 7.22
CA PRO A 33 3.64 -14.94 8.42
C PRO A 33 4.37 -16.25 8.13
N GLU A 34 4.01 -16.96 7.06
CA GLU A 34 4.70 -18.17 6.65
C GLU A 34 6.17 -17.90 6.28
N PHE A 35 6.43 -16.81 5.55
CA PHE A 35 7.78 -16.37 5.23
C PHE A 35 8.61 -16.11 6.50
N CYS A 36 8.06 -15.38 7.48
CA CYS A 36 8.72 -15.12 8.76
C CYS A 36 9.05 -16.41 9.53
N ARG A 37 8.12 -17.38 9.54
CA ARG A 37 8.34 -18.68 10.21
C ARG A 37 9.46 -19.48 9.54
N LYS A 38 9.55 -19.45 8.22
CA LYS A 38 10.55 -20.21 7.44
C LYS A 38 11.93 -19.55 7.43
N ASN A 39 12.01 -18.24 7.59
CA ASN A 39 13.25 -17.47 7.41
C ASN A 39 13.57 -16.68 8.68
N GLN A 40 13.97 -17.36 9.76
CA GLN A 40 14.41 -16.68 10.98
C GLN A 40 15.76 -15.99 10.74
N MET A 41 15.75 -14.66 10.81
CA MET A 41 16.92 -13.80 10.62
C MET A 41 17.08 -12.89 11.85
N GLU A 42 18.31 -12.41 12.10
CA GLU A 42 18.59 -11.47 13.21
C GLU A 42 17.72 -10.20 13.11
N THR A 43 17.50 -9.71 11.89
CA THR A 43 16.57 -8.61 11.61
C THR A 43 15.66 -8.99 10.45
N MET A 44 14.43 -8.47 10.45
CA MET A 44 13.43 -8.75 9.42
C MET A 44 13.12 -7.51 8.56
N ASN A 45 14.12 -6.67 8.31
CA ASN A 45 13.95 -5.39 7.62
C ASN A 45 13.41 -5.54 6.19
N SER A 46 13.64 -6.70 5.56
CA SER A 46 13.12 -7.05 4.24
C SER A 46 11.60 -7.25 4.21
N ILE A 47 10.93 -7.44 5.35
CA ILE A 47 9.52 -7.83 5.42
C ILE A 47 8.58 -6.85 4.72
N ARG A 48 8.95 -5.56 4.72
CA ARG A 48 8.20 -4.52 4.02
C ARG A 48 8.15 -4.75 2.52
N TYR A 49 9.23 -5.26 1.93
CA TYR A 49 9.34 -5.55 0.50
C TYR A 49 8.69 -6.89 0.19
N VAL A 50 8.97 -7.92 1.01
CA VAL A 50 8.32 -9.24 0.90
C VAL A 50 6.82 -9.13 0.87
N ARG A 51 6.22 -8.25 1.69
CA ARG A 51 4.77 -8.01 1.67
C ARG A 51 4.28 -7.53 0.31
N GLY A 52 4.95 -6.54 -0.28
CA GLY A 52 4.60 -6.04 -1.61
C GLY A 52 4.76 -7.12 -2.68
N ASP A 53 5.83 -7.90 -2.61
CA ASP A 53 6.09 -9.00 -3.54
C ASP A 53 5.03 -10.10 -3.44
N LYS A 54 4.65 -10.50 -2.22
CA LYS A 54 3.57 -11.49 -1.99
C LYS A 54 2.22 -11.00 -2.47
N ILE A 55 1.90 -9.72 -2.29
CA ILE A 55 0.69 -9.13 -2.89
C ILE A 55 0.78 -9.24 -4.40
N ASN A 56 1.88 -8.82 -5.02
CA ASN A 56 2.06 -8.86 -6.48
C ASN A 56 1.99 -10.29 -7.06
N ASP A 57 2.57 -11.27 -6.38
CA ASP A 57 2.47 -12.69 -6.73
C ASP A 57 1.02 -13.16 -6.67
N ASN A 58 0.29 -12.79 -5.61
CA ASN A 58 -1.12 -13.14 -5.46
C ASN A 58 -2.00 -12.42 -6.49
N LEU A 59 -1.71 -11.17 -6.87
CA LEU A 59 -2.44 -10.49 -7.95
C LEU A 59 -2.27 -11.22 -9.28
N ARG A 60 -1.04 -11.64 -9.59
CA ARG A 60 -0.73 -12.41 -10.81
C ARG A 60 -1.44 -13.77 -10.84
N THR A 61 -1.57 -14.43 -9.70
CA THR A 61 -2.11 -15.80 -9.65
C THR A 61 -3.63 -15.85 -9.44
N LEU A 62 -4.20 -14.87 -8.75
CA LEU A 62 -5.61 -14.88 -8.36
C LEU A 62 -6.49 -13.93 -9.18
N VAL A 63 -5.92 -12.84 -9.70
CA VAL A 63 -6.70 -11.76 -10.35
C VAL A 63 -6.57 -11.81 -11.87
N VAL A 64 -5.34 -11.98 -12.39
CA VAL A 64 -5.07 -11.99 -13.85
C VAL A 64 -5.91 -13.07 -14.55
N SER A 65 -6.50 -12.66 -15.66
CA SER A 65 -7.37 -13.47 -16.54
C SER A 65 -7.22 -12.97 -17.98
N ASP A 66 -8.03 -13.48 -18.90
CA ASP A 66 -8.00 -13.05 -20.31
C ASP A 66 -8.31 -11.54 -20.46
N ASP A 67 -9.19 -11.00 -19.63
CA ASP A 67 -9.61 -9.59 -19.66
C ASP A 67 -8.89 -8.71 -18.62
N VAL A 68 -8.09 -9.31 -17.74
CA VAL A 68 -7.38 -8.58 -16.67
C VAL A 68 -5.89 -8.88 -16.72
N ILE A 69 -5.09 -7.89 -17.07
CA ILE A 69 -3.64 -8.02 -17.21
C ILE A 69 -2.88 -7.32 -16.08
N LEU A 70 -1.62 -7.72 -15.87
CA LEU A 70 -0.74 -7.13 -14.87
C LEU A 70 0.52 -6.55 -15.54
N ILE A 71 0.53 -5.23 -15.71
CA ILE A 71 1.66 -4.47 -16.26
C ILE A 71 2.77 -4.37 -15.24
N SER A 72 4.01 -4.52 -15.71
CA SER A 72 5.24 -4.28 -14.93
C SER A 72 5.92 -3.01 -15.38
N PHE A 73 6.39 -2.19 -14.44
CA PHE A 73 7.19 -1.00 -14.73
C PHE A 73 8.32 -0.86 -13.71
N LYS A 74 9.40 -0.17 -14.08
CA LYS A 74 10.57 0.05 -13.21
C LYS A 74 10.62 1.48 -12.67
N ARG A 75 10.96 1.62 -11.40
CA ARG A 75 11.20 2.89 -10.69
C ARG A 75 12.47 2.79 -9.87
N TYR A 76 13.59 3.19 -10.45
CA TYR A 76 14.90 3.07 -9.81
C TYR A 76 15.15 1.63 -9.33
N SER A 77 15.20 1.40 -8.01
CA SER A 77 15.40 0.09 -7.38
C SER A 77 14.10 -0.67 -7.09
N TRP A 78 12.94 -0.20 -7.57
CA TRP A 78 11.63 -0.80 -7.32
C TRP A 78 10.94 -1.22 -8.62
N ASP A 79 10.39 -2.44 -8.62
CA ASP A 79 9.56 -2.96 -9.71
C ASP A 79 8.08 -2.83 -9.34
N GLY A 80 7.39 -1.91 -10.01
CA GLY A 80 5.96 -1.67 -9.83
C GLY A 80 5.08 -2.61 -10.63
N ARG A 81 3.84 -2.77 -10.14
CA ARG A 81 2.80 -3.56 -10.80
C ARG A 81 1.50 -2.77 -10.84
N MET A 82 0.80 -2.84 -11.97
CA MET A 82 -0.49 -2.22 -12.18
C MET A 82 -1.42 -3.22 -12.85
N LEU A 83 -2.59 -3.47 -12.24
CA LEU A 83 -3.64 -4.25 -12.86
C LEU A 83 -4.40 -3.39 -13.85
N VAL A 84 -4.88 -4.01 -14.93
CA VAL A 84 -5.67 -3.37 -15.97
C VAL A 84 -6.82 -4.30 -16.31
N ASP A 85 -8.03 -3.90 -15.98
CA ASP A 85 -9.28 -4.51 -16.46
C ASP A 85 -9.63 -3.88 -17.81
N LEU A 86 -9.39 -4.65 -18.87
CA LEU A 86 -9.58 -4.25 -20.26
C LEU A 86 -11.07 -4.10 -20.62
N LYS A 87 -11.95 -4.78 -19.90
CA LYS A 87 -13.39 -4.78 -20.18
C LYS A 87 -14.07 -3.55 -19.60
N SER A 88 -13.67 -3.15 -18.40
CA SER A 88 -14.25 -2.01 -17.70
C SER A 88 -13.50 -0.69 -17.96
N ASN A 89 -12.35 -0.73 -18.63
CA ASN A 89 -11.40 0.38 -18.75
C ASN A 89 -10.99 0.93 -17.37
N ILE A 90 -10.58 0.02 -16.48
CA ILE A 90 -10.17 0.39 -15.13
C ILE A 90 -8.78 -0.14 -14.85
N THR A 91 -7.93 0.69 -14.26
CA THR A 91 -6.64 0.24 -13.75
C THR A 91 -6.62 0.28 -12.23
N TYR A 92 -5.79 -0.58 -11.63
CA TYR A 92 -5.66 -0.67 -10.18
C TYR A 92 -4.19 -0.73 -9.76
N THR A 93 -3.86 -0.01 -8.69
CA THR A 93 -2.63 -0.25 -7.93
C THR A 93 -2.96 -0.54 -6.48
N VAL A 94 -2.07 -1.28 -5.81
CA VAL A 94 -2.24 -1.63 -4.39
C VAL A 94 -1.17 -0.93 -3.55
N THR A 95 -1.57 -0.29 -2.47
CA THR A 95 -0.65 0.37 -1.54
C THR A 95 -1.20 0.43 -0.12
N THR A 96 -0.38 0.77 0.88
CA THR A 96 -0.91 0.97 2.24
C THR A 96 -1.60 2.32 2.35
N GLU A 97 -2.61 2.43 3.22
CA GLU A 97 -3.28 3.71 3.51
C GLU A 97 -2.27 4.79 3.92
N GLN A 98 -1.31 4.43 4.78
CA GLN A 98 -0.24 5.34 5.21
C GLN A 98 0.64 5.84 4.06
N ASN A 99 0.98 4.96 3.11
CA ASN A 99 1.78 5.35 1.95
C ASN A 99 0.99 6.31 1.05
N LEU A 100 -0.29 6.02 0.79
CA LEU A 100 -1.14 6.91 -0.01
C LEU A 100 -1.19 8.33 0.58
N ILE A 101 -1.41 8.44 1.90
CA ILE A 101 -1.46 9.73 2.62
C ILE A 101 -0.10 10.46 2.57
N ALA A 102 1.02 9.73 2.53
CA ALA A 102 2.35 10.31 2.54
C ALA A 102 2.80 10.85 1.17
N ILE A 103 2.28 10.32 0.07
CA ILE A 103 2.70 10.67 -1.29
C ILE A 103 2.63 12.18 -1.57
N PRO A 104 1.46 12.85 -1.43
CA PRO A 104 1.32 14.27 -1.75
C PRO A 104 2.04 15.18 -0.75
N LYS A 105 2.32 14.69 0.47
CA LYS A 105 3.02 15.47 1.52
C LYS A 105 4.52 15.60 1.25
N LYS A 106 5.11 14.71 0.44
CA LYS A 106 6.55 14.70 0.16
C LYS A 106 6.90 15.80 -0.84
N LYS A 107 7.57 16.85 -0.36
CA LYS A 107 8.08 17.96 -1.15
C LYS A 107 9.44 17.63 -1.80
N ASN A 108 9.83 18.42 -2.80
CA ASN A 108 11.17 18.40 -3.42
C ASN A 108 11.58 17.05 -4.02
N ARG A 109 10.60 16.29 -4.55
CA ARG A 109 10.88 15.13 -5.39
C ARG A 109 11.59 15.57 -6.68
N THR A 110 12.61 14.83 -7.11
CA THR A 110 13.29 15.06 -8.39
C THR A 110 12.58 14.40 -9.58
N CYS A 111 11.60 13.54 -9.30
CA CYS A 111 10.78 12.84 -10.29
C CYS A 111 9.36 12.61 -9.74
N PRO A 112 8.34 12.50 -10.61
CA PRO A 112 6.99 12.17 -10.21
C PRO A 112 6.93 10.84 -9.46
N HIS A 113 6.11 10.77 -8.42
CA HIS A 113 5.63 9.48 -7.95
C HIS A 113 4.75 8.85 -9.04
N PHE A 114 4.82 7.54 -9.24
CA PHE A 114 4.07 6.89 -10.32
C PHE A 114 2.55 7.17 -10.24
N LEU A 115 1.97 7.23 -9.03
CA LEU A 115 0.57 7.63 -8.85
C LEU A 115 0.27 9.07 -9.27
N GLN A 116 1.22 10.02 -9.18
CA GLN A 116 0.99 11.39 -9.68
C GLN A 116 0.76 11.35 -11.19
N SER A 117 1.60 10.62 -11.92
CA SER A 117 1.52 10.48 -13.38
C SER A 117 0.27 9.71 -13.81
N ILE A 118 -0.07 8.62 -13.12
CA ILE A 118 -1.30 7.85 -13.42
C ILE A 118 -2.54 8.70 -13.18
N LEU A 119 -2.67 9.35 -12.02
CA LEU A 119 -3.86 10.15 -11.69
C LEU A 119 -3.99 11.40 -12.58
N ALA A 120 -2.87 12.00 -13.01
CA ALA A 120 -2.90 13.14 -13.93
C ALA A 120 -3.48 12.78 -15.31
N ILE A 121 -3.21 11.56 -15.79
CA ILE A 121 -3.67 11.09 -17.11
C ILE A 121 -5.03 10.39 -17.01
N GLU A 122 -5.14 9.33 -16.21
CA GLU A 122 -6.35 8.50 -16.15
C GLU A 122 -7.49 9.17 -15.38
N ASN A 123 -7.19 10.03 -14.39
CA ASN A 123 -8.20 10.69 -13.57
C ASN A 123 -8.19 12.22 -13.74
N GLY A 124 -7.57 12.72 -14.82
CA GLY A 124 -7.41 14.16 -15.07
C GLY A 124 -8.73 14.91 -15.29
N ASP A 125 -9.80 14.19 -15.66
CA ASP A 125 -11.15 14.73 -15.86
C ASP A 125 -11.99 14.77 -14.57
N LEU A 126 -11.51 14.13 -13.50
CA LEU A 126 -12.22 14.03 -12.22
C LEU A 126 -11.88 15.20 -11.28
N GLN A 127 -12.82 15.52 -10.40
CA GLN A 127 -12.64 16.52 -9.35
C GLN A 127 -13.11 15.95 -8.01
N GLY A 128 -12.25 15.98 -7.00
CA GLY A 128 -12.58 15.50 -5.66
C GLY A 128 -13.68 16.32 -5.00
N GLU A 129 -14.41 15.68 -4.07
CA GLU A 129 -15.56 16.27 -3.36
C GLU A 129 -15.13 17.49 -2.51
N TYR A 130 -13.91 17.43 -1.97
CA TYR A 130 -13.31 18.50 -1.16
C TYR A 130 -11.97 18.89 -1.77
N ALA A 131 -11.97 19.70 -2.83
CA ALA A 131 -10.76 20.38 -3.26
C ALA A 131 -10.38 21.40 -2.18
N GLN A 132 -9.43 21.06 -1.32
CA GLN A 132 -8.90 22.03 -0.36
C GLN A 132 -8.38 23.25 -1.14
N MET A 133 -8.95 24.43 -0.87
CA MET A 133 -8.46 25.71 -1.39
C MET A 133 -7.08 25.99 -0.79
N THR A 134 -6.07 25.34 -1.33
CA THR A 134 -4.69 25.55 -0.92
C THR A 134 -4.20 26.75 -1.72
N LEU A 135 -3.75 27.81 -1.04
CA LEU A 135 -3.27 29.05 -1.66
C LEU A 135 -2.07 28.83 -2.62
N MET A 136 -1.45 27.65 -2.54
CA MET A 136 -0.36 27.19 -3.38
C MET A 136 -0.82 25.91 -4.09
N ARG A 137 -0.77 25.88 -5.43
CA ARG A 137 -0.95 24.64 -6.19
C ARG A 137 0.11 23.63 -5.75
N MET A 138 -0.30 22.40 -5.47
CA MET A 138 0.60 21.27 -5.22
C MET A 138 1.15 20.66 -6.52
N GLU A 139 1.00 21.34 -7.66
CA GLU A 139 1.54 20.91 -8.96
C GLU A 139 3.07 21.05 -8.92
N GLN A 140 3.73 19.97 -8.51
CA GLN A 140 5.19 19.91 -8.39
C GLN A 140 5.88 19.63 -9.73
N PHE A 141 5.12 19.14 -10.70
CA PHE A 141 5.59 18.69 -12.00
C PHE A 141 4.67 19.23 -13.09
N GLU A 142 5.25 19.53 -14.25
CA GLU A 142 4.51 20.01 -15.42
C GLU A 142 3.78 18.84 -16.10
N ASP A 143 2.68 19.14 -16.81
CA ASP A 143 1.82 18.12 -17.44
C ASP A 143 2.58 17.22 -18.43
N ASN A 144 3.53 17.78 -19.19
CA ASN A 144 4.35 17.02 -20.13
C ASN A 144 5.28 16.01 -19.43
N GLU A 145 5.83 16.35 -18.27
CA GLU A 145 6.66 15.44 -17.47
C GLU A 145 5.84 14.26 -16.96
N LEU A 146 4.61 14.53 -16.49
CA LEU A 146 3.67 13.51 -16.03
C LEU A 146 3.23 12.58 -17.18
N GLU A 147 2.98 13.13 -18.36
CA GLU A 147 2.60 12.36 -19.55
C GLU A 147 3.74 11.44 -20.03
N GLU A 148 4.97 11.96 -20.13
CA GLU A 148 6.15 11.15 -20.48
C GLU A 148 6.43 10.04 -19.46
N ASP A 149 6.26 10.36 -18.18
CA ASP A 149 6.42 9.41 -17.10
C ASP A 149 5.34 8.31 -17.12
N TYR A 150 4.09 8.68 -17.40
CA TYR A 150 2.99 7.74 -17.58
C TYR A 150 3.24 6.77 -18.76
N LYS A 151 3.71 7.27 -19.91
CA LYS A 151 4.06 6.43 -21.06
C LYS A 151 5.10 5.36 -20.71
N LYS A 152 6.04 5.66 -19.81
CA LYS A 152 7.02 4.69 -19.29
C LYS A 152 6.40 3.65 -18.36
N ILE A 153 5.37 4.01 -17.59
CA ILE A 153 4.63 3.09 -16.71
C ILE A 153 3.86 2.06 -17.53
N VAL A 154 3.10 2.53 -18.52
CA VAL A 154 2.23 1.64 -19.31
C VAL A 154 2.98 0.96 -20.45
N ALA A 155 4.19 1.43 -20.79
CA ALA A 155 5.09 0.82 -21.77
C ALA A 155 4.41 0.48 -23.12
N GLY A 156 3.47 1.32 -23.55
CA GLY A 156 2.70 1.14 -24.78
C GLY A 156 1.57 0.10 -24.72
N VAL A 157 1.32 -0.52 -23.56
CA VAL A 157 0.18 -1.44 -23.35
C VAL A 157 -1.14 -0.66 -23.32
N LEU A 158 -1.14 0.54 -22.74
CA LEU A 158 -2.28 1.45 -22.73
C LEU A 158 -1.95 2.71 -23.52
N ASN A 159 -2.96 3.24 -24.21
CA ASN A 159 -2.90 4.57 -24.80
C ASN A 159 -3.44 5.59 -23.76
N PRO A 160 -2.75 6.72 -23.52
CA PRO A 160 -3.23 7.79 -22.66
C PRO A 160 -4.68 8.23 -22.93
N ASP A 161 -5.11 8.18 -24.20
CA ASP A 161 -6.46 8.61 -24.61
C ASP A 161 -7.52 7.49 -24.52
N SER A 162 -7.18 6.32 -23.96
CA SER A 162 -8.09 5.17 -23.89
C SER A 162 -9.27 5.36 -22.91
N GLY A 163 -9.30 6.44 -22.14
CA GLY A 163 -10.39 6.73 -21.20
C GLY A 163 -10.45 5.78 -20.00
N TYR A 164 -9.29 5.30 -19.55
CA TYR A 164 -9.20 4.51 -18.33
C TYR A 164 -9.32 5.40 -17.10
N HIS A 165 -9.95 4.89 -16.05
CA HIS A 165 -9.92 5.49 -14.71
C HIS A 165 -9.11 4.61 -13.76
N HIS A 166 -8.30 5.25 -12.92
CA HIS A 166 -7.45 4.58 -11.95
C HIS A 166 -8.09 4.53 -10.57
N TYR A 167 -8.18 3.33 -10.00
CA TYR A 167 -8.52 3.13 -8.59
C TYR A 167 -7.27 2.73 -7.79
N VAL A 168 -7.09 3.36 -6.64
CA VAL A 168 -6.05 2.98 -5.68
C VAL A 168 -6.67 2.07 -4.63
N VAL A 169 -6.29 0.81 -4.63
CA VAL A 169 -6.67 -0.13 -3.57
C VAL A 169 -5.72 0.04 -2.40
N THR A 170 -6.25 0.56 -1.31
CA THR A 170 -5.53 0.77 -0.06
C THR A 170 -5.83 -0.31 0.95
N TYR A 171 -4.85 -0.60 1.80
CA TYR A 171 -5.06 -1.50 2.94
C TYR A 171 -4.34 -1.00 4.19
N ALA A 172 -4.91 -1.32 5.35
CA ALA A 172 -4.27 -1.20 6.64
C ALA A 172 -4.19 -2.57 7.31
N PHE A 173 -3.13 -2.79 8.07
CA PHE A 173 -2.89 -4.05 8.77
C PHE A 173 -2.14 -3.76 10.07
N GLU A 174 -2.29 -4.64 11.04
CA GLU A 174 -1.50 -4.65 12.27
C GLU A 174 -0.91 -6.05 12.47
N LYS A 175 0.40 -6.11 12.68
CA LYS A 175 1.16 -7.37 12.73
C LYS A 175 0.89 -8.25 11.48
N SER A 176 0.08 -9.29 11.65
CA SER A 176 -0.28 -10.27 10.62
C SER A 176 -1.79 -10.31 10.35
N GLN A 177 -2.52 -9.27 10.74
CA GLN A 177 -3.97 -9.18 10.58
C GLN A 177 -4.32 -8.01 9.66
N LEU A 178 -5.14 -8.27 8.66
CA LEU A 178 -5.66 -7.25 7.77
C LEU A 178 -6.81 -6.51 8.49
N LEU A 179 -6.69 -5.19 8.63
CA LEU A 179 -7.67 -4.36 9.34
C LEU A 179 -8.73 -3.80 8.40
N SER A 180 -8.29 -3.29 7.25
CA SER A 180 -9.16 -2.66 6.25
C SER A 180 -8.60 -2.84 4.85
N VAL A 181 -9.50 -2.90 3.88
CA VAL A 181 -9.21 -2.70 2.46
C VAL A 181 -10.24 -1.73 1.90
N ASN A 182 -9.78 -0.68 1.24
CA ASN A 182 -10.63 0.34 0.63
C ASN A 182 -10.18 0.57 -0.81
N MET A 183 -11.13 0.84 -1.69
CA MET A 183 -10.88 1.21 -3.07
C MET A 183 -11.18 2.69 -3.24
N GLU A 184 -10.17 3.44 -3.63
CA GLU A 184 -10.18 4.90 -3.63
C GLU A 184 -10.12 5.43 -5.06
N LEU A 185 -11.09 6.25 -5.44
CA LEU A 185 -11.02 7.05 -6.65
C LEU A 185 -10.57 8.45 -6.27
N LEU A 186 -9.47 8.89 -6.86
CA LEU A 186 -8.83 10.17 -6.55
C LEU A 186 -8.76 11.03 -7.81
N ASP A 187 -8.81 12.35 -7.65
CA ASP A 187 -8.45 13.27 -8.74
C ASP A 187 -6.92 13.38 -8.89
N LYS A 188 -6.47 14.13 -9.90
CA LYS A 188 -5.04 14.42 -10.13
C LYS A 188 -4.31 15.04 -8.94
N GLY A 189 -5.05 15.69 -8.04
CA GLY A 189 -4.55 16.34 -6.82
C GLY A 189 -4.53 15.43 -5.58
N PHE A 190 -4.82 14.14 -5.72
CA PHE A 190 -5.02 13.18 -4.62
C PHE A 190 -6.22 13.50 -3.73
N ASN A 191 -7.16 14.34 -4.18
CA ASN A 191 -8.41 14.55 -3.45
C ASN A 191 -9.35 13.38 -3.75
N ARG A 192 -10.05 12.92 -2.72
CA ARG A 192 -11.00 11.82 -2.83
C ARG A 192 -12.23 12.25 -3.64
N VAL A 193 -12.51 11.49 -4.71
CA VAL A 193 -13.72 11.59 -5.54
C VAL A 193 -14.77 10.61 -5.00
N SER A 194 -14.37 9.36 -4.73
CA SER A 194 -15.22 8.36 -4.09
C SER A 194 -14.36 7.31 -3.35
N SER A 195 -14.96 6.61 -2.38
CA SER A 195 -14.30 5.54 -1.63
C SER A 195 -15.29 4.40 -1.39
N ILE A 196 -14.80 3.16 -1.51
CA ILE A 196 -15.59 1.95 -1.30
C ILE A 196 -14.84 1.05 -0.33
N SER A 197 -15.51 0.66 0.75
CA SER A 197 -14.96 -0.36 1.64
C SER A 197 -15.09 -1.75 1.01
N LEU A 198 -13.98 -2.47 0.94
CA LEU A 198 -13.90 -3.86 0.51
C LEU A 198 -13.89 -4.82 1.70
N ASN A 199 -14.13 -4.32 2.92
CA ASN A 199 -14.06 -5.10 4.15
C ASN A 199 -15.03 -6.28 4.16
N ASN A 200 -16.15 -6.19 3.45
CA ASN A 200 -17.12 -7.30 3.31
C ASN A 200 -16.53 -8.53 2.60
N PHE A 201 -15.43 -8.36 1.86
CA PHE A 201 -14.72 -9.46 1.20
C PHE A 201 -13.61 -10.06 2.06
N ILE A 202 -13.24 -9.40 3.16
CA ILE A 202 -12.28 -9.91 4.14
C ILE A 202 -13.03 -10.89 5.03
N LYS A 203 -12.67 -12.18 4.97
CA LYS A 203 -13.26 -13.16 5.90
C LYS A 203 -12.81 -12.82 7.32
N PRO A 204 -13.72 -12.69 8.30
CA PRO A 204 -13.32 -12.61 9.70
C PRO A 204 -12.66 -13.93 10.11
N ASP A 205 -11.46 -13.84 10.69
CA ASP A 205 -10.84 -15.00 11.34
C ASP A 205 -11.52 -15.19 12.71
N PHE A 206 -12.63 -15.93 12.71
CA PHE A 206 -13.37 -16.27 13.94
C PHE A 206 -12.50 -17.08 14.92
N ALA A 207 -11.44 -17.74 14.47
CA ALA A 207 -10.57 -18.52 15.35
C ALA A 207 -9.79 -17.62 16.33
N GLN A 208 -9.45 -16.39 15.95
CA GLN A 208 -8.83 -15.41 16.86
C GLN A 208 -9.82 -14.82 17.85
N LEU A 209 -11.09 -14.63 17.46
CA LEU A 209 -12.15 -14.16 18.35
C LEU A 209 -12.53 -15.20 19.42
N THR A 210 -12.31 -16.48 19.13
CA THR A 210 -12.51 -17.60 20.06
C THR A 210 -11.22 -18.12 20.67
N ALA A 211 -10.07 -17.50 20.37
CA ALA A 211 -8.83 -17.86 21.02
C ALA A 211 -8.92 -17.39 22.47
N GLU A 212 -8.99 -18.33 23.40
CA GLU A 212 -8.89 -18.06 24.84
C GLU A 212 -7.63 -17.22 25.06
N GLN A 213 -7.80 -15.98 25.52
CA GLN A 213 -6.65 -15.21 25.97
C GLN A 213 -5.99 -16.05 27.07
N PRO A 214 -4.67 -16.30 27.02
CA PRO A 214 -4.01 -16.80 28.20
C PRO A 214 -4.30 -15.79 29.31
N GLU A 215 -4.92 -16.27 30.40
CA GLU A 215 -5.10 -15.45 31.58
C GLU A 215 -3.72 -15.02 32.05
N ASP A 216 -3.32 -13.80 31.70
CA ASP A 216 -2.29 -13.08 32.41
C ASP A 216 -2.87 -12.80 33.81
N SER A 217 -2.73 -13.80 34.67
CA SER A 217 -2.93 -13.68 36.10
C SER A 217 -1.80 -12.82 36.67
N GLU A 218 -1.83 -11.52 36.43
CA GLU A 218 -1.14 -10.55 37.26
C GLU A 218 -2.17 -9.59 37.84
N LYS A 219 -2.61 -9.97 39.04
CA LYS A 219 -3.28 -9.09 39.98
C LYS A 219 -2.50 -7.79 40.04
N SER A 220 -3.18 -6.69 39.73
CA SER A 220 -2.78 -5.35 40.09
C SER A 220 -2.49 -5.29 41.59
N ALA A 221 -1.22 -5.19 41.96
CA ALA A 221 -0.78 -4.71 43.26
C ALA A 221 0.04 -3.44 43.00
N GLU A 222 -0.38 -2.34 43.63
CA GLU A 222 0.22 -1.02 43.53
C GLU A 222 1.72 -1.02 43.90
N PRO A 223 2.54 -0.09 43.37
CA PRO A 223 3.96 -0.07 43.64
C PRO A 223 4.27 0.68 44.94
N GLU A 224 4.66 -0.04 45.99
CA GLU A 224 5.39 0.56 47.11
C GLU A 224 6.88 0.67 46.80
N LYS A 225 7.42 1.87 46.99
CA LYS A 225 8.84 2.19 46.86
C LYS A 225 9.62 1.57 48.02
N THR A 226 10.79 0.98 47.76
CA THR A 226 12.02 1.24 48.54
C THR A 226 13.27 0.66 47.89
N ALA A 227 14.39 1.31 48.18
CA ALA A 227 15.66 1.19 47.48
C ALA A 227 16.64 0.21 48.16
N ARG A 228 17.56 -0.30 47.32
CA ARG A 228 18.90 -0.87 47.61
C ARG A 228 18.96 -2.30 48.12
N GLY A 229 19.60 -3.16 47.30
CA GLY A 229 20.48 -4.19 47.84
C GLY A 229 20.75 -5.38 46.93
N LEU A 230 21.95 -5.37 46.32
CA LEU A 230 22.81 -6.54 46.08
C LEU A 230 22.70 -7.28 44.73
N VAL A 231 23.68 -6.93 43.92
CA VAL A 231 24.21 -7.61 42.73
C VAL A 231 24.71 -9.02 43.07
N SER A 232 24.39 -10.02 42.24
CA SER A 232 25.32 -11.12 41.93
C SER A 232 25.09 -11.74 40.53
N ILE A 233 25.92 -11.25 39.58
CA ILE A 233 26.66 -11.91 38.49
C ILE A 233 25.94 -12.78 37.41
N LYS A 234 26.06 -12.24 36.18
CA LYS A 234 26.04 -12.75 34.80
C LYS A 234 26.21 -14.26 34.51
N LYS A 235 25.45 -14.73 33.51
CA LYS A 235 25.91 -15.62 32.42
C LYS A 235 25.23 -15.21 31.10
N GLY A 236 26.03 -14.88 30.08
CA GLY A 236 25.57 -14.63 28.71
C GLY A 236 25.90 -13.24 28.15
N ILE A 237 27.18 -12.88 28.07
CA ILE A 237 27.65 -11.68 27.37
C ILE A 237 27.52 -11.95 25.86
N ARG A 238 26.55 -11.32 25.18
CA ARG A 238 26.70 -11.01 23.75
C ARG A 238 27.64 -9.80 23.67
N PRO A 239 28.70 -9.81 22.86
CA PRO A 239 29.53 -8.62 22.68
C PRO A 239 28.68 -7.47 22.10
N GLU A 240 28.92 -6.26 22.58
CA GLU A 240 28.39 -5.03 21.98
C GLU A 240 29.04 -4.80 20.61
N LEU A 241 28.26 -4.24 19.68
CA LEU A 241 28.71 -3.83 18.36
C LEU A 241 29.79 -2.75 18.51
N ILE A 242 30.96 -2.98 17.93
CA ILE A 242 32.00 -1.96 17.78
C ILE A 242 31.56 -1.05 16.64
N GLU A 243 31.17 0.18 16.95
CA GLU A 243 31.08 1.24 15.94
C GLU A 243 32.51 1.64 15.54
N LEU A 244 32.84 1.49 14.25
CA LEU A 244 34.11 1.94 13.71
C LEU A 244 34.05 3.47 13.57
N GLU A 245 34.90 4.17 14.31
CA GLU A 245 35.14 5.61 14.12
C GLU A 245 35.61 5.89 12.69
N GLU A 246 35.05 6.94 12.09
CA GLU A 246 35.42 7.46 10.78
C GLU A 246 36.89 7.87 10.76
N GLY A 247 37.72 7.08 10.06
CA GLY A 247 39.09 7.45 9.74
C GLY A 247 39.12 8.46 8.60
N GLN A 248 39.38 9.72 8.93
CA GLN A 248 39.82 10.76 8.01
C GLN A 248 41.15 10.38 7.35
N ALA A 249 41.19 10.40 6.02
CA ALA A 249 42.39 10.64 5.22
C ALA A 249 41.99 11.35 3.92
#